data_AF-A0A0F9FGV6-F1
#
_entry.id   AF-A0A0F9FGV6-F1
#
_cell.length_a   1.000
_cell.length_b   1.000
_cell.length_c   1.000
_cell.angle_alpha   90.00
_cell.angle_beta   90.00
_cell.angle_gamma   90.00
#
_symmetry.space_group_name_H-M   'P 1'
#
loop_
_entity.id
_entity.type
_entity.pdbx_description
1 polymer ?
#
loop_
_entity_poly.entity_id
_entity_poly.type
_entity_poly.pdbx_seq_one_letter_code
_entity_poly.pdbx_strand_id
1 'polypeptide(L)'
;MDLPKYIDIELNTSCNLECEPCPYKEFHRKPEFMKAYVLDDILDQIDWDCSIKLCQRGEPLLSSILIDSIKKVKKKGLRVVINTNGFYLNHMAKDLIKSGLDELYLSDYNHSQQFQNACMFSALLQMYNSKLRFTVKTNNPHQWEGIAHNIIKPVYYKHLDDTDDPSVLPDWKCEQLFE
;
A
#
# COMPACT_ATOMS: atom_id res chain seq x y z
N MET A 1 -25.77 17.63 11.41
CA MET A 1 -24.31 17.43 11.48
C MET A 1 -23.91 16.82 10.15
N ASP A 2 -22.86 17.34 9.52
CA ASP A 2 -22.37 16.79 8.26
C ASP A 2 -21.67 15.45 8.51
N LEU A 3 -21.93 14.47 7.64
CA LEU A 3 -21.30 13.15 7.71
C LEU A 3 -19.84 13.20 7.21
N PRO A 4 -18.94 12.35 7.72
CA PRO A 4 -17.53 12.39 7.36
C PRO A 4 -17.31 11.90 5.92
N LYS A 5 -16.54 12.67 5.15
CA LYS A 5 -16.21 12.33 3.75
C LYS A 5 -15.07 11.32 3.61
N TYR A 6 -14.26 11.16 4.66
CA TYR A 6 -13.11 10.27 4.71
C TYR A 6 -13.14 9.49 6.02
N ILE A 7 -12.99 8.17 5.95
CA ILE A 7 -13.00 7.29 7.12
C ILE A 7 -11.77 6.39 7.04
N ASP A 8 -10.92 6.47 8.06
CA ASP A 8 -9.76 5.60 8.21
C ASP A 8 -10.14 4.42 9.12
N ILE A 9 -9.92 3.19 8.64
CA ILE A 9 -10.19 1.94 9.35
C ILE A 9 -8.88 1.15 9.45
N GLU A 10 -8.38 0.95 10.68
CA GLU A 10 -7.20 0.12 10.93
C GLU A 10 -7.58 -1.37 10.86
N LEU A 11 -7.11 -2.09 9.84
CA LEU A 11 -7.30 -3.55 9.77
C LEU A 11 -6.37 -4.31 10.72
N ASN A 12 -5.26 -3.71 11.10
CA ASN A 12 -4.33 -4.21 12.10
C ASN A 12 -3.53 -3.05 12.68
N THR A 13 -2.90 -3.27 13.82
CA THR A 13 -2.03 -2.29 14.50
C THR A 13 -0.55 -2.60 14.33
N SER A 14 -0.16 -3.56 13.48
CA SER A 14 1.22 -4.05 13.35
C SER A 14 1.95 -3.42 12.17
N CYS A 15 3.27 -3.28 12.26
CA CYS A 15 4.12 -2.86 11.14
C CYS A 15 5.36 -3.75 11.06
N ASN A 16 5.81 -4.07 9.85
CA ASN A 16 7.05 -4.82 9.59
C ASN A 16 8.30 -3.94 9.44
N LEU A 17 8.14 -2.62 9.42
CA LEU A 17 9.24 -1.65 9.32
C LEU A 17 9.26 -0.68 10.50
N GLU A 18 10.46 -0.19 10.81
CA GLU A 18 10.74 0.78 11.87
C GLU A 18 11.30 2.08 11.27
N CYS A 19 10.45 2.85 10.59
CA CYS A 19 10.88 4.09 9.93
C CYS A 19 11.22 5.19 10.95
N GLU A 20 12.30 5.93 10.74
CA GLU A 20 12.78 7.01 11.62
C GLU A 20 11.72 8.08 11.99
N PRO A 21 10.90 8.61 11.05
CA PRO A 21 9.88 9.61 11.41
C PRO A 21 8.62 9.00 12.02
N CYS A 22 8.53 7.67 12.14
CA CYS A 22 7.29 7.00 12.50
C CYS A 22 7.15 6.93 14.03
N PRO A 23 6.14 7.60 14.63
CA PRO A 23 5.95 7.57 16.08
C PRO A 23 5.41 6.21 16.57
N TYR A 24 5.29 5.21 15.69
CA TYR A 24 4.77 3.86 16.00
C TYR A 24 5.40 3.23 17.25
N LYS A 25 6.72 3.39 17.43
CA LYS A 25 7.44 2.85 18.60
C LYS A 25 7.03 3.52 19.92
N GLU A 26 6.59 4.78 19.88
CA GLU A 26 6.23 5.56 21.06
C GLU A 26 4.85 5.16 21.62
N PHE A 27 3.99 4.53 20.81
CA PHE A 27 2.63 4.18 21.23
C PHE A 27 2.51 2.88 22.02
N HIS A 28 3.59 2.09 22.14
CA HIS A 28 3.62 0.79 22.85
C HIS A 28 2.38 -0.10 22.59
N ARG A 29 1.86 -0.10 21.36
CA ARG A 29 0.67 -0.87 20.98
C ARG A 29 1.02 -2.34 20.80
N LYS A 30 0.19 -3.24 21.32
CA LYS A 30 0.30 -4.66 21.01
C LYS A 30 -0.18 -4.90 19.56
N PRO A 31 0.48 -5.81 18.82
CA PRO A 31 -0.02 -6.34 17.56
C PRO A 31 -1.44 -6.91 17.70
N GLU A 32 -2.40 -6.30 17.02
CA GLU A 32 -3.78 -6.76 16.97
C GLU A 32 -4.30 -6.72 15.53
N PHE A 33 -5.18 -7.67 15.21
CA PHE A 33 -5.77 -7.80 13.89
C PHE A 33 -7.30 -7.73 14.01
N MET A 34 -7.91 -6.91 13.18
CA MET A 34 -9.37 -6.77 13.13
C MET A 34 -9.99 -8.09 12.67
N LYS A 35 -11.03 -8.54 13.38
CA LYS A 35 -11.84 -9.67 12.95
C LYS A 35 -12.78 -9.23 11.83
N ALA A 36 -12.98 -10.07 10.82
CA ALA A 36 -13.74 -9.71 9.61
C ALA A 36 -15.17 -9.19 9.89
N TYR A 37 -15.87 -9.75 10.88
CA TYR A 37 -17.23 -9.30 11.23
C TYR A 37 -17.27 -7.87 11.74
N VAL A 38 -16.20 -7.38 12.39
CA VAL A 38 -16.13 -5.99 12.88
C VAL A 38 -16.15 -5.03 11.71
N LEU A 39 -15.48 -5.36 10.61
CA LEU A 39 -15.53 -4.56 9.39
C LEU A 39 -16.94 -4.57 8.79
N ASP A 40 -17.60 -5.73 8.77
CA ASP A 40 -18.98 -5.83 8.27
C ASP A 40 -19.91 -4.91 9.08
N ASP A 41 -19.83 -4.97 10.41
CA ASP A 41 -20.62 -4.13 11.31
C ASP A 41 -20.34 -2.62 11.10
N ILE A 42 -19.09 -2.23 10.83
CA ILE A 42 -18.73 -0.83 10.52
C ILE A 42 -19.32 -0.43 9.16
N LEU A 43 -19.14 -1.27 8.14
CA LEU A 43 -19.61 -0.98 6.79
C LEU A 43 -21.13 -0.92 6.70
N ASP A 44 -21.86 -1.70 7.48
CA ASP A 44 -23.33 -1.67 7.53
C ASP A 44 -23.87 -0.35 8.07
N GLN A 45 -23.10 0.37 8.89
CA GLN A 45 -23.47 1.70 9.40
C GLN A 45 -23.20 2.83 8.39
N ILE A 46 -22.53 2.55 7.26
CA ILE A 46 -22.20 3.55 6.26
C ILE A 46 -23.23 3.48 5.12
N ASP A 47 -24.12 4.47 5.08
CA ASP A 47 -25.16 4.64 4.06
C ASP A 47 -25.01 5.94 3.24
N TRP A 48 -23.88 6.63 3.38
CA TRP A 48 -23.53 7.84 2.63
C TRP A 48 -22.28 7.67 1.77
N ASP A 49 -22.11 8.56 0.80
CA ASP A 49 -20.93 8.59 -0.06
C ASP A 49 -19.69 9.11 0.69
N CYS A 50 -18.66 8.27 0.79
CA CYS A 50 -17.39 8.59 1.42
C CYS A 50 -16.26 7.74 0.86
N SER A 51 -15.02 8.12 1.18
CA SER A 51 -13.82 7.33 0.87
C SER A 51 -13.34 6.59 2.12
N ILE A 52 -13.14 5.28 1.98
CA ILE A 52 -12.60 4.42 3.03
C ILE A 52 -11.11 4.21 2.82
N LYS A 53 -10.31 4.48 3.85
CA LYS A 53 -8.89 4.16 3.86
C LYS A 53 -8.64 3.01 4.82
N LEU A 54 -8.19 1.87 4.31
CA LEU A 54 -7.99 0.63 5.11
C LEU A 54 -6.63 0.59 5.80
N CYS A 55 -6.15 1.74 6.27
CA CYS A 55 -4.88 1.89 6.98
C CYS A 55 -4.85 3.27 7.66
N GLN A 56 -4.69 3.33 8.98
CA GLN A 56 -4.32 4.57 9.66
C GLN A 56 -2.85 4.51 10.08
N ARG A 57 -2.51 3.53 10.93
CA ARG A 57 -1.14 3.12 11.26
C ARG A 57 -0.95 1.63 10.92
N GLY A 58 0.30 1.19 10.98
CA GLY A 58 0.67 -0.19 10.64
C GLY A 58 0.83 -0.41 9.14
N GLU A 59 1.06 -1.67 8.75
CA GLU A 59 1.17 -2.11 7.37
C GLU A 59 -0.08 -2.92 6.98
N PRO A 60 -0.97 -2.40 6.11
CA PRO A 60 -2.21 -3.10 5.76
C PRO A 60 -1.95 -4.41 5.01
N LEU A 61 -0.84 -4.54 4.27
CA LEU A 61 -0.50 -5.76 3.55
C LEU A 61 -0.18 -6.95 4.49
N LEU A 62 -0.02 -6.73 5.79
CA LEU A 62 0.07 -7.80 6.80
C LEU A 62 -1.30 -8.40 7.18
N SER A 63 -2.40 -7.71 6.88
CA SER A 63 -3.73 -8.17 7.26
C SER A 63 -4.25 -9.22 6.28
N SER A 64 -4.52 -10.44 6.79
CA SER A 64 -5.07 -11.54 6.00
C SER A 64 -6.45 -11.25 5.40
N ILE A 65 -7.19 -10.30 5.97
CA ILE A 65 -8.53 -9.93 5.49
C ILE A 65 -8.51 -8.78 4.48
N LEU A 66 -7.36 -8.17 4.18
CA LEU A 66 -7.27 -6.94 3.37
C LEU A 66 -8.01 -7.04 2.02
N ILE A 67 -7.76 -8.11 1.26
CA ILE A 67 -8.32 -8.26 -0.08
C ILE A 67 -9.85 -8.34 -0.03
N ASP A 68 -10.40 -9.08 0.94
CA ASP A 68 -11.84 -9.19 1.10
C ASP A 68 -12.45 -7.90 1.66
N SER A 69 -11.73 -7.18 2.52
CA SER A 69 -12.11 -5.83 2.97
C SER A 69 -12.25 -4.87 1.80
N ILE A 70 -11.30 -4.87 0.86
CA ILE A 70 -11.36 -4.03 -0.36
C ILE A 70 -12.61 -4.37 -1.16
N LYS A 71 -12.85 -5.66 -1.45
CA LYS A 71 -14.03 -6.11 -2.21
C LYS A 71 -15.34 -5.70 -1.53
N LYS A 72 -15.42 -5.78 -0.20
CA LYS A 72 -16.60 -5.39 0.58
C LYS A 72 -16.88 -3.89 0.47
N VAL A 73 -15.85 -3.05 0.60
CA VAL A 73 -15.96 -1.59 0.38
C VAL A 73 -16.43 -1.30 -1.04
N LYS A 74 -15.83 -1.93 -2.05
CA LYS A 74 -16.20 -1.75 -3.46
C LYS A 74 -17.62 -2.22 -3.77
N LYS A 75 -18.09 -3.30 -3.14
CA LYS A 75 -19.47 -3.80 -3.29
C LYS A 75 -20.51 -2.77 -2.82
N LYS A 76 -20.16 -1.91 -1.85
CA LYS A 76 -21.01 -0.78 -1.43
C LYS A 76 -20.95 0.43 -2.38
N GLY A 77 -20.18 0.35 -3.46
CA GLY A 77 -19.98 1.46 -4.39
C GLY A 77 -19.04 2.55 -3.86
N LEU A 78 -18.38 2.31 -2.71
CA LEU A 78 -17.51 3.29 -2.07
C LEU A 78 -16.10 3.29 -2.69
N ARG A 79 -15.41 4.42 -2.51
CA ARG A 79 -14.01 4.55 -2.86
C ARG A 79 -13.12 3.91 -1.79
N VAL A 80 -12.11 3.15 -2.19
CA VAL A 80 -11.20 2.47 -1.27
C VAL A 80 -9.73 2.80 -1.55
N VAL A 81 -9.00 3.10 -0.47
CA VAL A 81 -7.62 3.57 -0.49
C VAL A 81 -6.79 2.78 0.50
N ILE A 82 -5.52 2.53 0.19
CA ILE A 82 -4.54 2.05 1.17
C ILE A 82 -3.26 2.89 1.16
N ASN A 83 -2.56 2.91 2.30
CA ASN A 83 -1.18 3.35 2.38
C ASN A 83 -0.31 2.16 2.78
N THR A 84 0.75 1.87 2.03
CA THR A 84 1.68 0.76 2.31
C THR A 84 3.13 1.25 2.26
N ASN A 85 4.01 0.61 3.01
CA ASN A 85 5.46 0.76 2.89
C ASN A 85 6.04 0.02 1.67
N GLY A 86 5.22 -0.81 1.01
CA GLY A 86 5.56 -1.45 -0.24
C GLY A 86 6.37 -2.74 -0.15
N PHE A 87 6.77 -3.16 1.06
CA PHE A 87 7.58 -4.37 1.26
C PHE A 87 6.93 -5.62 0.64
N TYR A 88 5.61 -5.77 0.77
CA TYR A 88 4.86 -6.92 0.26
C TYR A 88 4.17 -6.67 -1.10
N LEU A 89 4.44 -5.54 -1.76
CA LEU A 89 3.72 -5.17 -3.00
C LEU A 89 3.90 -6.19 -4.12
N ASN A 90 5.09 -6.74 -4.31
CA ASN A 90 5.34 -7.72 -5.39
C ASN A 90 4.42 -8.95 -5.28
N HIS A 91 4.19 -9.41 -4.07
CA HIS A 91 3.34 -10.57 -3.80
C HIS A 91 1.86 -10.24 -3.93
N MET A 92 1.47 -9.02 -3.53
CA MET A 92 0.07 -8.63 -3.39
C MET A 92 -0.49 -7.87 -4.59
N ALA A 93 0.35 -7.35 -5.51
CA ALA A 93 -0.07 -6.42 -6.56
C ALA A 93 -1.24 -6.96 -7.41
N LYS A 94 -1.16 -8.21 -7.84
CA LYS A 94 -2.22 -8.84 -8.66
C LYS A 94 -3.55 -8.91 -7.91
N ASP A 95 -3.51 -9.27 -6.63
CA ASP A 95 -4.71 -9.40 -5.81
C ASP A 95 -5.31 -8.04 -5.46
N LEU A 96 -4.46 -7.04 -5.19
CA LEU A 96 -4.89 -5.65 -4.99
C LEU A 96 -5.59 -5.10 -6.24
N ILE A 97 -5.01 -5.31 -7.43
CA ILE A 97 -5.64 -4.88 -8.69
C ILE A 97 -6.99 -5.60 -8.89
N LYS A 98 -7.01 -6.94 -8.75
CA LYS A 98 -8.23 -7.75 -8.93
C LYS A 98 -9.32 -7.45 -7.90
N SER A 99 -8.94 -6.98 -6.71
CA SER A 99 -9.89 -6.61 -5.66
C SER A 99 -10.69 -5.34 -5.99
N GLY A 100 -10.23 -4.56 -6.97
CA GLY A 100 -10.86 -3.30 -7.36
C GLY A 100 -10.44 -2.11 -6.49
N LEU A 101 -9.26 -2.17 -5.86
CA LEU A 101 -8.65 -1.03 -5.17
C LEU A 101 -8.67 0.21 -6.07
N ASP A 102 -9.00 1.40 -5.54
CA ASP A 102 -9.03 2.63 -6.36
C ASP A 102 -7.70 3.39 -6.31
N GLU A 103 -7.05 3.40 -5.16
CA GLU A 103 -5.83 4.17 -4.95
C GLU A 103 -4.90 3.54 -3.91
N LEU A 104 -3.60 3.61 -4.20
CA LEU A 104 -2.52 3.18 -3.32
C LEU A 104 -1.53 4.31 -3.07
N TYR A 105 -1.23 4.60 -1.81
CA TYR A 105 -0.12 5.46 -1.44
C TYR A 105 1.07 4.61 -0.98
N LEU A 106 2.19 4.71 -1.68
CA LEU A 106 3.45 4.11 -1.29
C LEU A 106 4.19 5.09 -0.39
N SER A 107 4.57 4.66 0.82
CA SER A 107 5.29 5.46 1.80
C SER A 107 6.74 5.02 1.85
N ASP A 108 7.63 5.82 1.28
CA ASP A 108 9.05 5.53 1.14
C ASP A 108 9.86 6.44 2.09
N TYR A 109 10.12 5.90 3.28
CA TYR A 109 10.74 6.64 4.39
C TYR A 109 12.07 6.02 4.86
N ASN A 110 12.54 4.93 4.25
CA ASN A 110 13.83 4.29 4.56
C ASN A 110 14.75 4.29 3.34
N HIS A 111 15.80 5.12 3.41
CA HIS A 111 16.77 5.37 2.33
C HIS A 111 17.71 4.19 1.98
N SER A 112 17.50 2.98 2.53
CA SER A 112 18.22 1.78 2.07
C SER A 112 17.56 1.26 0.78
N GLN A 113 17.76 2.05 -0.26
CA GLN A 113 16.87 2.35 -1.39
C GLN A 113 17.12 1.47 -2.64
N GLN A 114 17.69 0.27 -2.50
CA GLN A 114 18.00 -0.58 -3.66
C GLN A 114 17.12 -1.83 -3.72
N PHE A 115 17.01 -2.56 -2.60
CA PHE A 115 16.25 -3.80 -2.54
C PHE A 115 14.73 -3.59 -2.64
N GLN A 116 14.18 -2.63 -1.89
CA GLN A 116 12.75 -2.33 -1.93
C GLN A 116 12.32 -1.81 -3.31
N ASN A 117 13.15 -0.99 -3.95
CA ASN A 117 12.86 -0.42 -5.25
C ASN A 117 12.84 -1.45 -6.38
N ALA A 118 13.76 -2.41 -6.36
CA ALA A 118 13.76 -3.52 -7.31
C ALA A 118 12.52 -4.42 -7.14
N CYS A 119 12.17 -4.77 -5.89
CA CYS A 119 10.99 -5.58 -5.60
C CYS A 119 9.67 -4.88 -5.97
N MET A 120 9.60 -3.56 -5.89
CA MET A 120 8.39 -2.81 -6.22
C MET A 120 8.22 -2.54 -7.72
N PHE A 121 9.28 -2.58 -8.53
CA PHE A 121 9.22 -2.16 -9.94
C PHE A 121 8.20 -2.97 -10.76
N SER A 122 8.23 -4.30 -10.65
CA SER A 122 7.28 -5.19 -11.33
C SER A 122 5.83 -4.94 -10.88
N ALA A 123 5.61 -4.68 -9.59
CA ALA A 123 4.31 -4.35 -9.03
C ALA A 123 3.82 -2.99 -9.55
N LEU A 124 4.67 -1.96 -9.51
CA LEU A 124 4.35 -0.62 -9.99
C LEU A 124 4.01 -0.62 -11.49
N LEU A 125 4.75 -1.38 -12.30
CA LEU A 125 4.44 -1.58 -13.72
C LEU A 125 3.08 -2.26 -13.94
N GLN A 126 2.78 -3.31 -13.16
CA GLN A 126 1.47 -3.97 -13.23
C GLN A 126 0.35 -3.00 -12.84
N MET A 127 0.55 -2.21 -11.80
CA MET A 127 -0.42 -1.22 -11.32
C MET A 127 -0.63 -0.11 -12.35
N TYR A 128 0.44 0.42 -12.94
CA TYR A 128 0.40 1.37 -14.05
C TYR A 128 -0.47 0.87 -15.20
N ASN A 129 -0.22 -0.36 -15.67
CA ASN A 129 -0.97 -0.95 -16.78
C ASN A 129 -2.45 -1.21 -16.43
N SER A 130 -2.77 -1.38 -15.14
CA SER A 130 -4.14 -1.63 -14.67
C SER A 130 -5.01 -0.39 -14.47
N LYS A 131 -4.46 0.82 -14.68
CA LYS A 131 -5.11 2.11 -14.37
C LYS A 131 -5.39 2.35 -12.87
N LEU A 132 -4.85 1.51 -12.00
CA LEU A 132 -4.85 1.74 -10.55
C LEU A 132 -4.05 3.00 -10.25
N ARG A 133 -4.63 3.94 -9.49
CA ARG A 133 -3.92 5.15 -9.10
C ARG A 133 -2.91 4.81 -8.02
N PHE A 134 -1.66 5.22 -8.19
CA PHE A 134 -0.66 5.12 -7.13
C PHE A 134 0.06 6.45 -6.94
N THR A 135 0.50 6.72 -5.71
CA THR A 135 1.24 7.95 -5.36
C THR A 135 2.33 7.60 -4.37
N VAL A 136 3.54 8.11 -4.60
CA VAL A 136 4.70 7.87 -3.71
C VAL A 136 4.89 9.07 -2.79
N LYS A 137 4.99 8.82 -1.48
CA LYS A 137 5.28 9.81 -0.42
C LYS A 137 6.69 9.58 0.09
N THR A 138 7.49 10.64 0.16
CA THR A 138 8.89 10.57 0.61
C THR A 138 9.13 11.47 1.83
N ASN A 139 10.27 11.28 2.51
CA ASN A 139 10.70 12.06 3.68
C ASN A 139 10.98 13.55 3.41
N ASN A 140 10.85 14.05 2.18
CA ASN A 140 11.09 15.45 1.89
C ASN A 140 9.77 16.24 2.03
N PRO A 141 9.58 17.07 3.07
CA PRO A 141 8.32 17.78 3.32
C PRO A 141 7.95 18.78 2.20
N HIS A 142 8.88 19.10 1.29
CA HIS A 142 8.65 19.91 0.10
C HIS A 142 8.34 19.11 -1.18
N GLN A 143 8.31 17.78 -1.11
CA GLN A 143 7.94 16.89 -2.22
C GLN A 143 6.67 16.10 -1.88
N TRP A 144 5.60 16.81 -1.49
CA TRP A 144 4.26 16.32 -1.80
C TRP A 144 4.07 16.50 -3.30
N GLU A 145 4.69 15.64 -4.12
CA GLU A 145 4.30 15.50 -5.52
C GLU A 145 2.91 14.84 -5.51
N GLY A 146 1.90 15.66 -5.20
CA GLY A 146 0.50 15.39 -5.47
C GLY A 146 0.34 15.40 -6.98
N ILE A 147 0.76 14.32 -7.60
CA ILE A 147 0.60 14.11 -9.03
C ILE A 147 0.08 12.69 -9.16
N ALA A 148 -1.23 12.61 -9.45
CA ALA A 148 -1.86 11.44 -10.02
C ALA A 148 -1.33 11.23 -11.45
N HIS A 149 -0.04 11.01 -11.59
CA HIS A 149 0.62 10.52 -12.79
C HIS A 149 1.66 9.55 -12.27
N ASN A 150 1.46 8.28 -12.56
CA ASN A 150 2.42 7.39 -13.20
C ASN A 150 3.86 7.89 -13.42
N ILE A 151 4.54 8.43 -12.40
CA ILE A 151 5.92 8.90 -12.50
C ILE A 151 6.78 7.81 -11.87
N ILE A 152 7.30 6.95 -12.74
CA ILE A 152 8.49 6.15 -12.43
C ILE A 152 9.67 7.13 -12.55
N LYS A 153 10.29 7.52 -11.43
CA LYS A 153 11.44 8.43 -11.47
C LYS A 153 12.67 7.70 -12.06
N PRO A 154 13.49 8.36 -12.91
CA PRO A 154 14.71 7.77 -13.47
C PRO A 154 15.75 7.34 -12.42
N VAL A 155 15.64 7.83 -11.18
CA VAL A 155 16.52 7.42 -10.08
C VAL A 155 16.35 5.93 -9.73
N TYR A 156 15.21 5.33 -10.07
CA TYR A 156 14.99 3.88 -9.99
C TYR A 156 15.63 3.11 -11.16
N TYR A 157 15.98 3.80 -12.26
CA TYR A 157 16.67 3.22 -13.43
C TYR A 157 18.20 3.21 -13.30
N LYS A 158 18.78 4.14 -12.54
CA LYS A 158 20.26 4.27 -12.41
C LYS A 158 20.98 3.07 -11.76
N HIS A 159 20.24 2.11 -11.22
CA HIS A 159 20.80 0.86 -10.69
C HIS A 159 20.75 -0.30 -11.71
N LEU A 160 20.28 -0.06 -12.94
CA LEU A 160 20.14 -1.05 -14.02
C LEU A 160 21.15 -0.86 -15.16
N ASP A 161 22.04 0.13 -15.06
CA ASP A 161 22.96 0.47 -16.16
C ASP A 161 24.07 -0.57 -16.40
N ASP A 162 24.11 -1.67 -15.64
CA ASP A 162 24.96 -2.81 -15.96
C ASP A 162 24.12 -4.10 -16.00
N THR A 163 23.68 -4.45 -17.22
CA THR A 163 23.42 -5.80 -17.78
C THR A 163 22.01 -6.33 -18.11
N ASP A 164 20.88 -5.76 -17.71
CA ASP A 164 19.61 -6.50 -17.90
C ASP A 164 18.66 -5.91 -18.96
N ASP A 165 18.56 -6.63 -20.08
CA ASP A 165 17.55 -6.47 -21.14
C ASP A 165 16.13 -6.49 -20.54
N PRO A 166 15.29 -5.46 -20.73
CA PRO A 166 13.94 -5.37 -20.17
C PRO A 166 12.96 -6.43 -20.71
N SER A 167 13.33 -7.19 -21.76
CA SER A 167 12.58 -8.37 -22.22
C SER A 167 12.89 -9.64 -21.42
N VAL A 168 13.95 -9.61 -20.60
CA VAL A 168 14.33 -10.66 -19.66
C VAL A 168 14.14 -10.10 -18.25
N LEU A 169 12.89 -10.00 -17.79
CA LEU A 169 12.65 -9.87 -16.36
C LEU A 169 13.20 -11.14 -15.70
N PRO A 170 14.21 -11.06 -14.82
CA PRO A 170 14.72 -12.26 -14.21
C PRO A 170 13.60 -12.90 -13.37
N ASP A 171 13.54 -14.24 -13.34
CA ASP A 171 12.70 -14.98 -12.39
C ASP A 171 13.27 -14.77 -10.98
N TRP A 172 13.09 -13.57 -10.40
CA TRP A 172 13.50 -13.26 -9.03
C TRP A 172 12.55 -14.00 -8.09
N LYS A 173 12.90 -15.24 -7.76
CA LYS A 173 12.30 -15.96 -6.64
C LYS A 173 12.63 -15.21 -5.36
N CYS A 174 11.60 -14.76 -4.65
CA CYS A 174 11.70 -14.19 -3.32
C CYS A 174 11.99 -15.31 -2.28
N GLU A 175 13.07 -16.07 -2.50
CA GLU A 175 13.48 -17.16 -1.63
C GLU A 175 14.51 -16.66 -0.61
N GLN A 176 14.11 -16.80 0.66
CA GLN A 176 14.94 -16.91 1.87
C GLN A 176 15.59 -15.63 2.44
N LEU A 177 14.81 -14.91 3.25
CA LEU A 177 15.31 -14.22 4.46
C LEU A 177 14.46 -14.62 5.67
N PHE A 178 14.52 -15.90 6.00
CA PHE A 178 14.17 -16.43 7.31
C PHE A 178 15.29 -17.39 7.73
N GLU A 179 16.37 -16.82 8.26
CA GLU A 179 17.25 -17.46 9.25
C GLU A 179 17.51 -16.46 10.38
#